data_AF-A0A7W7H1M0-F1
#
_entry.id   AF-A0A7W7H1M0-F1
#
_cell.length_a   1.000
_cell.length_b   1.000
_cell.length_c   1.000
_cell.angle_alpha   90.00
_cell.angle_beta   90.00
_cell.angle_gamma   90.00
#
_symmetry.space_group_name_H-M   'P 1'
#
loop_
_entity.id
_entity.type
_entity.pdbx_description
1 polymer ?
#
loop_
_entity_poly.entity_id
_entity_poly.type
_entity_poly.pdbx_seq_one_letter_code
_entity_poly.pdbx_strand_id
1 'polypeptide(L)'
;MGTTRPERELPLARTRYVAAARRFVRAFAGVLARGVPIDPGPPGHPRDWTRADVAALQELHTALGEMLTARRGWDTSRRRG
;
A
#
# COMPACT_ATOMS: atom_id res chain seq x y z
N MET A 1 8.58 29.60 9.02
CA MET A 1 8.25 28.57 8.00
C MET A 1 9.55 27.90 7.61
N GLY A 2 9.78 26.68 8.11
CA GLY A 2 11.06 25.98 7.96
C GLY A 2 11.29 25.61 6.50
N THR A 3 12.38 26.12 5.93
CA THR A 3 12.88 25.77 4.61
C THR A 3 13.25 24.29 4.60
N THR A 4 12.38 23.45 4.05
CA THR A 4 12.78 22.10 3.65
C THR A 4 13.88 22.28 2.62
N ARG A 5 15.13 21.98 2.99
CA ARG A 5 16.25 22.09 2.06
C ARG A 5 15.97 21.19 0.85
N PRO A 6 15.94 21.72 -0.39
CA PRO A 6 15.61 20.95 -1.59
C PRO A 6 16.44 19.67 -1.73
N GLU A 7 17.71 19.75 -1.33
CA GLU A 7 18.69 18.65 -1.31
C GLU A 7 18.23 17.43 -0.49
N ARG A 8 17.38 17.63 0.52
CA ARG A 8 16.86 16.56 1.39
C ARG A 8 15.49 16.05 0.95
N GLU A 9 14.79 16.75 0.06
CA GLU A 9 13.43 16.39 -0.34
C GLU A 9 13.38 15.09 -1.12
N LEU A 10 14.33 14.90 -2.06
CA LEU A 10 14.40 13.69 -2.86
C LEU A 10 14.71 12.47 -1.96
N PRO A 11 15.84 12.37 -1.22
CA PRO A 11 16.10 11.22 -0.35
C PRO A 11 14.96 10.89 0.64
N LEU A 12 14.29 11.92 1.18
CA LEU A 12 13.16 11.74 2.09
C LEU A 12 11.93 11.15 1.36
N ALA A 13 11.60 11.66 0.18
CA ALA A 13 10.52 11.11 -0.63
C ALA A 13 10.80 9.66 -1.05
N ARG A 14 12.06 9.31 -1.35
CA ARG A 14 12.47 7.91 -1.62
C ARG A 14 12.18 7.01 -0.44
N THR A 15 12.62 7.46 0.73
CA THR A 15 12.52 6.69 1.98
C THR A 15 11.05 6.44 2.34
N ARG A 16 10.20 7.46 2.21
CA ARG A 16 8.74 7.33 2.39
C ARG A 16 8.13 6.32 1.43
N TYR A 17 8.49 6.38 0.14
CA TYR A 17 8.02 5.42 -0.85
C TYR A 17 8.44 3.98 -0.52
N VAL A 18 9.72 3.75 -0.23
CA VAL A 18 10.24 2.41 0.10
C VAL A 18 9.57 1.86 1.38
N ALA A 19 9.36 2.70 2.39
CA ALA A 19 8.66 2.30 3.61
C ALA A 19 7.21 1.88 3.33
N ALA A 20 6.48 2.67 2.53
CA ALA A 20 5.10 2.37 2.13
C ALA A 20 5.02 1.09 1.27
N ALA A 21 5.93 0.92 0.31
CA ALA A 21 6.01 -0.29 -0.50
C ALA A 21 6.25 -1.55 0.34
N ARG A 22 7.14 -1.48 1.34
CA ARG A 22 7.36 -2.60 2.28
C ARG A 22 6.12 -2.93 3.12
N ARG A 23 5.32 -1.93 3.51
CA ARG A 23 4.05 -2.16 4.21
C ARG A 23 3.06 -2.87 3.29
N PHE A 24 2.89 -2.40 2.05
CA PHE A 24 2.04 -3.04 1.06
C PHE A 24 2.43 -4.51 0.83
N VAL A 25 3.71 -4.80 0.61
CA VAL A 25 4.19 -6.18 0.41
C VAL A 25 3.87 -7.08 1.61
N ARG A 26 4.02 -6.58 2.84
CA ARG A 26 3.67 -7.34 4.05
C ARG A 26 2.17 -7.58 4.17
N ALA A 27 1.34 -6.56 3.92
CA ALA A 27 -0.11 -6.71 3.93
C ALA A 27 -0.58 -7.73 2.88
N PHE A 28 0.00 -7.67 1.67
CA PHE A 28 -0.29 -8.61 0.59
C PHE A 28 0.10 -10.04 0.95
N ALA A 29 1.31 -10.23 1.50
CA ALA A 29 1.74 -11.53 2.02
C ALA A 29 0.81 -12.05 3.13
N GLY A 30 0.32 -11.15 4.01
CA GLY A 30 -0.67 -11.48 5.04
C GLY A 30 -2.00 -11.99 4.47
N VAL A 31 -2.52 -11.33 3.43
CA VAL A 31 -3.73 -11.76 2.71
C VAL A 31 -3.53 -13.16 2.09
N LEU A 32 -2.39 -13.39 1.43
CA LEU A 32 -2.07 -14.68 0.83
C LEU A 32 -1.92 -15.79 1.88
N ALA A 33 -1.18 -15.53 2.97
CA ALA A 33 -0.95 -16.51 4.02
C ALA A 33 -2.24 -16.94 4.73
N ARG A 34 -3.22 -16.04 4.81
CA ARG A 34 -4.55 -16.34 5.35
C ARG A 34 -5.44 -17.13 4.38
N GLY A 35 -5.04 -17.25 3.12
CA GLY A 35 -5.87 -17.88 2.10
C GLY A 35 -7.17 -17.11 1.84
N VAL A 36 -7.15 -15.78 1.98
CA VAL A 36 -8.33 -14.94 1.76
C VAL A 36 -8.86 -15.21 0.35
N PRO A 37 -10.13 -15.63 0.20
CA PRO A 37 -10.67 -15.97 -1.10
C PRO A 37 -10.95 -14.68 -1.88
N ILE A 38 -10.00 -14.32 -2.75
CA ILE A 38 -10.13 -13.19 -3.69
C ILE A 38 -11.22 -13.49 -4.73
N ASP A 39 -11.40 -14.76 -5.07
CA ASP A 39 -12.53 -15.25 -5.86
C ASP A 39 -13.79 -15.36 -4.97
N PRO A 40 -14.90 -14.66 -5.31
CA PRO A 40 -16.16 -14.77 -4.56
C PRO A 40 -16.83 -16.15 -4.67
N GLY A 41 -16.28 -17.07 -5.46
CA GLY A 41 -16.82 -18.41 -5.68
C GLY A 41 -17.72 -18.47 -6.93
N PRO A 42 -18.06 -19.68 -7.38
CA PRO A 42 -18.88 -19.86 -8.57
C PRO A 42 -20.31 -19.34 -8.36
N PRO A 43 -21.02 -18.98 -9.45
CA PRO A 43 -22.42 -18.55 -9.35
C PRO A 43 -23.28 -19.56 -8.58
N GLY A 44 -24.08 -19.06 -7.63
CA GLY A 44 -24.95 -19.88 -6.78
C GLY A 44 -24.26 -20.53 -5.57
N HIS A 45 -22.93 -20.44 -5.44
CA HIS A 45 -22.20 -20.92 -4.26
C HIS A 45 -21.16 -19.85 -3.83
N PRO A 46 -21.63 -18.68 -3.36
CA PRO A 46 -20.73 -17.64 -2.90
C PRO A 46 -19.92 -18.16 -1.71
N ARG A 47 -18.64 -17.82 -1.68
CA ARG A 47 -17.76 -18.15 -0.56
C ARG A 47 -17.90 -17.10 0.52
N ASP A 48 -18.14 -17.53 1.74
CA ASP A 48 -18.28 -16.62 2.86
C ASP A 48 -16.94 -15.98 3.23
N TRP A 49 -16.97 -14.66 3.44
CA TRP A 49 -15.85 -13.93 4.02
C TRP A 49 -16.03 -13.80 5.53
N THR A 50 -14.99 -14.18 6.27
CA THR A 50 -14.96 -13.87 7.70
C THR A 50 -14.70 -12.38 7.90
N ARG A 51 -15.05 -11.86 9.08
CA ARG A 51 -14.67 -10.48 9.46
C ARG A 51 -13.17 -10.23 9.35
N ALA A 52 -12.36 -11.26 9.59
CA ALA A 52 -10.92 -11.14 9.54
C ALA A 52 -10.37 -11.11 8.11
N ASP A 53 -11.06 -11.74 7.15
CA ASP A 53 -10.72 -11.64 5.73
C ASP A 53 -10.99 -10.24 5.20
N VAL A 54 -12.16 -9.69 5.54
CA VAL A 54 -12.53 -8.31 5.21
C VAL A 54 -11.53 -7.32 5.79
N ALA A 55 -11.15 -7.50 7.07
CA ALA A 55 -10.15 -6.65 7.71
C ALA A 55 -8.78 -6.71 7.01
N ALA A 56 -8.33 -7.91 6.61
CA ALA A 56 -7.06 -8.07 5.89
C ALA A 56 -7.09 -7.38 4.51
N LEU A 57 -8.21 -7.45 3.79
CA LEU A 57 -8.39 -6.75 2.51
C LEU A 57 -8.42 -5.23 2.68
N GLN A 58 -9.05 -4.73 3.75
CA GLN A 58 -9.07 -3.30 4.08
C GLN A 58 -7.67 -2.77 4.43
N GLU A 59 -6.86 -3.57 5.17
CA GLU A 59 -5.47 -3.24 5.46
C GLU A 59 -4.63 -3.19 4.18
N LEU A 60 -4.80 -4.19 3.30
CA LEU A 60 -4.14 -4.22 1.99
C LEU A 60 -4.51 -3.00 1.13
N HIS A 61 -5.79 -2.64 1.07
CA HIS A 61 -6.27 -1.47 0.33
C HIS A 61 -5.66 -0.17 0.88
N THR A 62 -5.63 0.00 2.20
CA THR A 62 -5.01 1.15 2.86
C THR A 62 -3.52 1.24 2.51
N ALA A 63 -2.79 0.13 2.62
CA ALA A 63 -1.36 0.08 2.31
C ALA A 63 -1.06 0.38 0.84
N LEU A 64 -1.91 -0.06 -0.09
CA LEU A 64 -1.81 0.30 -1.50
C LEU A 64 -2.00 1.81 -1.71
N GLY A 65 -3.01 2.41 -1.07
CA GLY A 65 -3.25 3.85 -1.11
C GLY A 65 -2.07 4.69 -0.61
N GLU A 66 -1.47 4.28 0.52
CA GLU A 66 -0.25 4.88 1.06
C GLU A 66 0.92 4.77 0.06
N MET A 67 1.15 3.58 -0.50
CA MET A 67 2.22 3.34 -1.46
C MET A 67 2.08 4.20 -2.72
N LEU A 68 0.88 4.25 -3.32
CA LEU A 68 0.62 5.05 -4.53
C LEU A 68 0.79 6.55 -4.27
N THR A 69 0.38 7.02 -3.09
CA THR A 69 0.56 8.41 -2.69
C THR A 69 2.03 8.75 -2.51
N ALA A 70 2.79 7.89 -1.82
CA ALA A 70 4.23 8.09 -1.66
C ALA A 70 4.97 8.00 -3.00
N ARG A 71 4.54 7.14 -3.92
CA ARG A 71 5.07 7.05 -5.29
C ARG A 71 4.89 8.35 -6.05
N ARG A 72 3.68 8.93 -6.04
CA ARG A 72 3.40 10.23 -6.66
C ARG A 72 4.24 11.36 -6.04
N GLY A 73 4.44 11.34 -4.73
CA GLY A 73 5.31 12.28 -4.02
C GLY A 73 6.76 12.19 -4.50
N TRP A 74 7.30 10.97 -4.59
CA TRP A 74 8.63 10.71 -5.13
C TRP A 74 8.78 11.17 -6.58
N ASP A 75 7.81 10.84 -7.45
CA ASP A 75 7.83 11.26 -8.85
C ASP A 75 7.77 12.78 -9.00
N THR A 76 7.05 13.47 -8.11
CA THR A 76 7.00 14.94 -8.07
C THR A 76 8.35 15.53 -7.66
N SER A 77 8.97 15.02 -6.60
CA SER A 77 10.31 15.47 -6.17
C SER A 77 11.37 15.24 -7.25
N ARG A 78 11.31 14.10 -7.96
CA ARG A 78 12.23 13.78 -9.06
C ARG A 78 12.10 14.70 -10.28
N ARG A 79 10.95 15.36 -10.47
CA ARG A 79 10.74 16.33 -11.56
C ARG A 79 11.19 17.75 -11.19
N ARG A 80 11.39 18.04 -9.91
CA ARG A 80 11.71 19.37 -9.38
C ARG A 80 13.20 19.57 -9.06
N GLY A 81 13.91 18.50 -8.71
CA GLY A 81 15.36 18.48 -8.54
C GLY A 81 16.04 18.04 -9.82
#